data_AF-A0AAN6HYN3-F1
#
_entry.id   AF-A0AAN6HYN3-F1
#
_cell.length_a   1.000
_cell.length_b   1.000
_cell.length_c   1.000
_cell.angle_alpha   90.00
_cell.angle_beta   90.00
_cell.angle_gamma   90.00
#
_symmetry.space_group_name_H-M   'P 1'
#
loop_
_entity.id
_entity.type
_entity.pdbx_description
1 polymer ?
#
loop_
_entity_poly.entity_id
_entity_poly.type
_entity_poly.pdbx_seq_one_letter_code
_entity_poly.pdbx_strand_id
1 'polypeptide(L)'
;MKVLRSGHVRVPRWLSMLRAGRGQRIFFPGLACEISQRRFQSHHVEEEYTMDVNNLPARWNNLPGDAQQDIINYLKVKQEFGWTYLTRDEKQAIYYISYGEWGPRDAKSMGIPDLVFKIMSSSILFGVVGFTLINYARDQTNEE
;
A
#
# COMPACT_ATOMS: atom_id res chain seq x y z
N MET A 1 2.42 -56.34 -7.22
CA MET A 1 1.67 -57.01 -6.15
C MET A 1 0.91 -55.97 -5.34
N LYS A 2 -0.42 -56.06 -5.31
CA LYS A 2 -1.32 -55.20 -4.52
C LYS A 2 -1.33 -55.68 -3.07
N VAL A 3 -1.16 -54.79 -2.09
CA VAL A 3 -1.75 -54.98 -0.74
C VAL A 3 -2.14 -53.61 -0.19
N LEU A 4 -3.45 -53.36 -0.18
CA LEU A 4 -4.14 -52.30 0.57
C LEU A 4 -4.20 -52.71 2.05
N ARG A 5 -3.94 -51.78 2.99
CA ARG A 5 -4.49 -51.87 4.35
C ARG A 5 -5.05 -50.54 4.82
N SER A 6 -6.37 -50.53 4.83
CA SER A 6 -7.25 -49.55 5.48
C SER A 6 -7.15 -49.69 7.01
N GLY A 7 -7.14 -48.55 7.71
CA GLY A 7 -7.19 -48.47 9.16
C GLY A 7 -8.05 -47.28 9.58
N HIS A 8 -9.36 -47.48 9.60
CA HIS A 8 -10.38 -46.50 9.98
C HIS A 8 -10.64 -46.64 11.49
N VAL A 9 -10.32 -45.60 12.28
CA VAL A 9 -10.65 -45.54 13.71
C VAL A 9 -11.87 -44.63 13.89
N ARG A 10 -12.98 -45.23 14.33
CA ARG A 10 -14.23 -44.55 14.71
C ARG A 10 -14.28 -44.46 16.24
N VAL A 11 -14.57 -43.28 16.79
CA VAL A 11 -15.08 -43.10 18.16
C VAL A 11 -16.26 -42.12 18.16
N PRO A 12 -17.20 -42.26 19.11
CA PRO A 12 -18.61 -41.99 18.85
C PRO A 12 -19.14 -40.62 19.30
N ARG A 13 -20.21 -40.25 18.58
CA ARG A 13 -21.22 -39.21 18.81
C ARG A 13 -22.08 -39.59 20.04
N TRP A 14 -22.82 -38.63 20.61
CA TRP A 14 -23.91 -38.79 21.61
C TRP A 14 -23.52 -38.80 23.10
N LEU A 15 -23.56 -37.64 23.75
CA LEU A 15 -23.98 -37.31 25.14
C LEU A 15 -23.34 -35.94 25.47
N SER A 16 -24.03 -34.82 25.67
CA SER A 16 -25.06 -34.65 26.68
C SER A 16 -25.88 -33.41 26.36
N MET A 17 -27.17 -33.63 26.25
CA MET A 17 -28.26 -32.69 26.29
C MET A 17 -28.34 -31.96 27.64
N LEU A 18 -29.03 -30.81 27.61
CA LEU A 18 -29.71 -30.13 28.73
C LEU A 18 -28.84 -29.44 29.80
N ARG A 19 -28.87 -28.10 29.78
CA ARG A 19 -29.43 -27.34 30.91
C ARG A 19 -30.01 -26.00 30.47
N ALA A 20 -31.34 -25.96 30.45
CA ALA A 20 -32.13 -24.73 30.49
C ALA A 20 -31.91 -24.02 31.84
N GLY A 21 -31.83 -22.69 31.81
CA GLY A 21 -31.67 -21.87 33.01
C GLY A 21 -32.03 -20.42 32.74
N ARG A 22 -33.34 -20.15 32.62
CA ARG A 22 -33.93 -18.80 32.72
C ARG A 22 -33.52 -18.17 34.06
N GLY A 23 -32.97 -16.97 34.01
CA GLY A 23 -32.66 -16.15 35.19
C GLY A 23 -32.86 -14.68 34.88
N GLN A 24 -34.11 -14.24 34.80
CA GLN A 24 -34.47 -12.83 34.97
C GLN A 24 -34.15 -12.41 36.40
N ARG A 25 -33.33 -11.37 36.57
CA ARG A 25 -33.28 -10.59 37.81
C ARG A 25 -33.37 -9.09 37.49
N ILE A 26 -34.59 -8.60 37.59
CA ILE A 26 -35.02 -7.42 38.34
C ILE A 26 -33.93 -6.41 38.78
N PHE A 27 -33.96 -5.26 38.10
CA PHE A 27 -33.87 -3.85 38.53
C PHE A 27 -33.63 -3.53 40.03
N PHE A 28 -32.58 -2.75 40.30
CA PHE A 28 -32.51 -1.78 41.41
C PHE A 28 -31.72 -0.54 40.96
N PRO A 29 -32.34 0.62 40.70
CA PRO A 29 -31.65 1.91 40.64
C PRO A 29 -31.67 2.49 42.05
N GLY A 30 -30.56 2.36 42.77
CA GLY A 30 -30.44 2.83 44.14
C GLY A 30 -29.05 3.37 44.37
N LEU A 31 -28.91 4.69 44.17
CA LEU A 31 -27.92 5.61 44.73
C LEU A 31 -26.72 4.97 45.43
N ALA A 32 -25.62 4.85 44.71
CA ALA A 32 -24.28 4.85 45.31
C ALA A 32 -23.46 5.94 44.60
N CYS A 33 -23.08 6.97 45.36
CA CYS A 33 -22.02 7.90 44.99
C CYS A 33 -20.72 7.13 45.05
N GLU A 34 -20.41 6.41 43.97
CA GLU A 34 -19.10 5.79 43.83
C GLU A 34 -18.14 6.89 43.39
N ILE A 35 -17.38 7.36 44.38
CA ILE A 35 -16.22 8.22 44.27
C ILE A 35 -15.37 7.65 43.13
N SER A 36 -15.55 8.24 41.95
CA SER A 36 -14.77 7.94 40.77
C SER A 36 -13.36 8.43 41.05
N GLN A 37 -12.56 7.54 41.63
CA GLN A 37 -11.12 7.58 41.51
C GLN A 37 -10.82 7.53 40.02
N ARG A 38 -10.85 8.69 39.35
CA ARG A 38 -10.02 8.91 38.18
C ARG A 38 -8.60 8.85 38.68
N ARG A 39 -8.08 7.63 38.78
CA ARG A 39 -6.65 7.35 38.69
C ARG A 39 -6.20 8.11 37.47
N PHE A 40 -5.60 9.28 37.69
CA PHE A 40 -4.82 9.99 36.70
C PHE A 40 -3.72 9.02 36.30
N GLN A 41 -4.02 8.19 35.30
CA GLN A 41 -3.02 7.39 34.63
C GLN A 41 -2.17 8.39 33.90
N SER A 42 -1.08 8.80 34.54
CA SER A 42 0.07 9.31 33.84
C SER A 42 0.54 8.14 32.97
N HIS A 43 0.04 8.10 31.74
CA HIS A 43 0.70 7.36 30.69
C HIS A 43 2.03 8.09 30.52
N HIS A 44 3.09 7.56 31.11
CA HIS A 44 4.45 7.96 30.78
C HIS A 44 4.64 7.51 29.33
N VAL A 45 4.19 8.36 28.41
CA VAL A 45 4.46 8.23 26.98
C VAL A 45 5.94 8.56 26.87
N GLU A 46 6.78 7.53 27.01
CA GLU A 46 7.96 7.50 26.15
C GLU A 46 7.36 7.61 24.74
N GLU A 47 7.49 8.77 24.12
CA GLU A 47 7.04 8.99 22.75
C GLU A 47 7.85 8.03 21.89
N GLU A 48 7.33 6.82 21.72
CA GLU A 48 7.82 5.88 20.72
C GLU A 48 7.65 6.60 19.40
N TYR A 49 8.78 7.00 18.82
CA TYR A 49 8.80 7.71 17.54
C TYR A 49 8.31 6.74 16.46
N THR A 50 6.99 6.68 16.24
CA THR A 50 6.35 5.82 15.27
C THR A 50 5.97 6.62 14.04
N MET A 51 6.54 6.25 12.88
CA MET A 51 6.19 6.84 11.59
C MET A 51 5.20 5.97 10.82
N ASP A 52 4.26 6.59 10.12
CA ASP A 52 3.28 5.88 9.29
C ASP A 52 3.92 5.35 8.00
N VAL A 53 4.18 4.04 7.98
CA VAL A 53 4.78 3.32 6.85
C VAL A 53 3.75 2.55 6.01
N ASN A 54 2.45 2.67 6.32
CA ASN A 54 1.41 1.92 5.63
C ASN A 54 1.26 2.38 4.17
N ASN A 55 1.10 1.41 3.26
CA ASN A 55 0.91 1.66 1.82
C ASN A 55 1.93 2.62 1.19
N LEU A 56 3.19 2.55 1.66
CA LEU A 56 4.30 3.34 1.13
C LEU A 56 4.42 3.36 -0.40
N PRO A 57 4.28 2.24 -1.16
CA PRO A 57 4.48 2.26 -2.62
C PRO A 57 3.57 3.23 -3.37
N ALA A 58 2.31 3.37 -2.96
CA ALA A 58 1.37 4.26 -3.63
C ALA A 58 1.62 5.75 -3.31
N ARG A 59 2.19 6.03 -2.15
CA ARG A 59 2.32 7.39 -1.60
C ARG A 59 3.70 7.99 -1.84
N TRP A 60 4.74 7.16 -1.99
CA TRP A 60 6.14 7.58 -2.03
C TRP A 60 6.43 8.73 -2.99
N ASN A 61 5.95 8.62 -4.24
CA ASN A 61 6.16 9.64 -5.27
C ASN A 61 5.43 10.97 -5.01
N ASN A 62 4.43 10.97 -4.12
CA ASN A 62 3.66 12.15 -3.75
C ASN A 62 4.15 12.81 -2.45
N LEU A 63 5.09 12.19 -1.72
CA LEU A 63 5.63 12.75 -0.48
C LEU A 63 6.63 13.88 -0.77
N PRO A 64 6.70 14.91 0.09
CA PRO A 64 7.80 15.86 0.05
C PRO A 64 9.12 15.15 0.41
N GLY A 65 10.23 15.63 -0.16
CA GLY A 65 11.56 15.03 0.02
C GLY A 65 12.00 14.95 1.49
N ASP A 66 11.64 15.95 2.30
CA ASP A 66 11.93 15.96 3.73
C ASP A 66 11.27 14.77 4.45
N ALA A 67 9.98 14.52 4.18
CA ALA A 67 9.26 13.39 4.75
C ALA A 67 9.76 12.03 4.25
N GLN A 68 10.22 11.96 3.00
CA GLN A 68 10.88 10.75 2.48
C GLN A 68 12.16 10.45 3.28
N GLN A 69 12.96 11.47 3.56
CA GLN A 69 14.20 11.33 4.32
C GLN A 69 13.94 10.93 5.78
N ASP A 70 12.93 11.51 6.41
CA ASP A 70 12.52 11.14 7.78
C ASP A 70 12.11 9.67 7.87
N ILE A 71 11.33 9.18 6.90
CA ILE A 71 10.94 7.76 6.83
C ILE A 71 12.17 6.85 6.63
N ILE A 72 13.12 7.26 5.77
CA ILE A 72 14.37 6.50 5.57
C ILE A 72 15.17 6.44 6.86
N ASN A 73 15.32 7.56 7.56
CA ASN A 73 16.05 7.64 8.82
C ASN A 73 15.40 6.76 9.90
N TYR A 74 14.07 6.84 10.02
CA TYR A 74 13.28 5.99 10.91
C TYR A 74 13.51 4.49 10.64
N LEU A 75 13.37 4.07 9.39
CA LEU A 75 13.53 2.67 9.00
C LEU A 75 14.96 2.18 9.18
N LYS A 76 15.96 3.04 8.95
CA LYS A 76 17.38 2.71 9.16
C LYS A 76 17.66 2.40 10.62
N VAL A 77 17.22 3.28 11.53
CA VAL A 77 17.36 3.05 12.98
C VAL A 77 16.69 1.74 13.39
N LYS A 78 15.50 1.44 12.88
CA LYS A 78 14.83 0.15 13.15
C LYS A 78 15.60 -1.07 12.62
N GLN A 79 16.20 -0.97 11.44
CA GLN A 79 16.99 -2.06 10.88
C GLN A 79 18.22 -2.43 11.73
N GLU A 80 18.78 -1.45 12.45
CA GLU A 80 19.93 -1.67 13.34
C GLU A 80 19.59 -2.56 14.54
N PHE A 81 18.37 -2.48 15.08
CA PHE A 81 17.92 -3.32 16.21
C PHE A 81 17.68 -4.79 15.83
N GLY A 82 17.50 -5.10 14.54
CA GLY A 82 17.36 -6.46 14.03
C GLY A 82 15.99 -6.77 13.41
N TRP A 83 16.01 -7.63 12.39
CA TRP A 83 14.88 -7.86 11.47
C TRP A 83 13.71 -8.65 12.07
N THR A 84 13.89 -9.27 13.23
CA THR A 84 12.85 -10.01 13.94
C THR A 84 11.81 -9.09 14.58
N TYR A 85 12.21 -7.87 14.96
CA TYR A 85 11.35 -6.90 15.66
C TYR A 85 10.59 -5.97 14.70
N LEU A 86 10.86 -6.05 13.40
CA LEU A 86 10.16 -5.27 12.40
C LEU A 86 8.80 -5.87 12.06
N THR A 87 7.79 -5.00 11.99
CA THR A 87 6.45 -5.36 11.51
C THR A 87 6.49 -5.74 10.03
N ARG A 88 5.45 -6.46 9.57
CA ARG A 88 5.37 -6.90 8.17
C ARG A 88 5.33 -5.71 7.20
N ASP A 89 4.65 -4.64 7.59
CA ASP A 89 4.45 -3.46 6.76
C ASP A 89 5.75 -2.64 6.66
N GLU A 90 6.52 -2.55 7.75
CA GLU A 90 7.88 -1.96 7.73
C GLU A 90 8.83 -2.74 6.83
N LYS A 91 8.77 -4.07 6.85
CA LYS A 91 9.59 -4.91 5.95
C LYS A 91 9.25 -4.66 4.48
N GLN A 92 7.96 -4.54 4.17
CA GLN A 92 7.51 -4.21 2.82
C GLN A 92 7.95 -2.80 2.41
N ALA A 93 7.85 -1.82 3.31
CA ALA A 93 8.32 -0.46 3.08
C ALA A 93 9.83 -0.41 2.79
N ILE A 94 10.63 -1.13 3.57
CA ILE A 94 12.09 -1.24 3.37
C ILE A 94 12.42 -1.88 2.03
N TYR A 95 11.71 -2.95 1.68
CA TYR A 95 11.86 -3.59 0.38
C TYR A 95 11.55 -2.60 -0.76
N TYR A 96 10.48 -1.83 -0.63
CA TYR A 96 10.12 -0.81 -1.62
C TYR A 96 11.14 0.33 -1.70
N ILE A 97 11.69 0.81 -0.59
CA ILE A 97 12.72 1.85 -0.64
C ILE A 97 13.99 1.31 -1.32
N SER A 98 14.39 0.08 -1.02
CA SER A 98 15.61 -0.50 -1.61
C SER A 98 15.48 -0.89 -3.08
N TYR A 99 14.34 -1.44 -3.49
CA TYR A 99 14.15 -2.05 -4.82
C TYR A 99 12.90 -1.57 -5.58
N GLY A 100 12.16 -0.60 -5.06
CA GLY A 100 10.94 -0.10 -5.67
C GLY A 100 11.19 0.69 -6.96
N GLU A 101 10.11 0.87 -7.71
CA GLU A 101 10.06 1.63 -8.96
C GLU A 101 10.01 3.13 -8.67
N TRP A 102 11.11 3.67 -8.16
CA TRP A 102 11.27 5.09 -7.92
C TRP A 102 12.64 5.58 -8.40
N GLY A 103 12.74 6.88 -8.67
CA GLY A 103 13.96 7.47 -9.20
C GLY A 103 14.34 6.91 -10.58
N PRO A 104 15.63 6.61 -10.83
CA PRO A 104 16.09 6.08 -12.12
C PRO A 104 15.53 4.70 -12.49
N ARG A 105 14.91 3.99 -11.54
CA ARG A 105 14.33 2.65 -11.75
C ARG A 105 12.86 2.70 -12.19
N ASP A 106 12.27 3.88 -12.30
CA ASP A 106 10.90 4.03 -12.76
C ASP A 106 10.82 3.79 -14.29
N ALA A 107 10.34 2.60 -14.66
CA ALA A 107 10.13 2.18 -16.04
C ALA A 107 9.05 3.02 -16.76
N LYS A 108 8.25 3.81 -16.03
CA LYS A 108 7.22 4.69 -16.60
C LYS A 108 7.77 6.02 -17.07
N SER A 109 9.02 6.36 -16.74
CA SER A 109 9.67 7.53 -17.34
C SER A 109 9.76 7.27 -18.85
N MET A 110 8.95 7.99 -19.62
CA MET A 110 8.89 7.87 -21.07
C MET A 110 10.31 7.95 -21.60
N GLY A 111 10.80 6.82 -22.10
CA GLY A 111 12.20 6.72 -22.47
C GLY A 111 12.53 7.78 -23.51
N ILE A 112 13.78 8.25 -23.50
CA ILE A 112 14.38 8.98 -24.63
C ILE A 112 13.97 8.34 -25.99
N PRO A 113 13.99 7.00 -26.18
CA PRO A 113 13.56 6.41 -27.46
C PRO A 113 12.09 6.68 -27.81
N ASP A 114 11.17 6.61 -26.85
CA ASP A 114 9.74 6.88 -27.08
C ASP A 114 9.50 8.34 -27.46
N LEU A 115 10.25 9.26 -26.84
CA LEU A 115 10.20 10.68 -27.19
C LEU A 115 10.71 10.92 -28.61
N VAL A 116 11.87 10.34 -28.94
CA VAL A 116 12.48 10.46 -30.27
C VAL A 116 11.55 9.92 -31.34
N PHE A 117 10.93 8.76 -31.10
CA PHE A 117 9.97 8.17 -32.03
C PHE A 117 8.77 9.09 -32.26
N LYS A 118 8.16 9.63 -31.20
CA LYS A 118 7.01 10.54 -31.33
C LYS A 118 7.36 11.84 -32.06
N ILE A 119 8.53 12.42 -31.78
CA ILE A 119 8.96 13.66 -32.43
C ILE A 119 9.27 13.41 -33.90
N MET A 120 9.97 12.32 -34.23
CA MET A 120 10.29 11.96 -35.62
C MET A 120 9.04 11.63 -36.43
N SER A 121 8.10 10.86 -35.87
CA SER A 121 6.85 10.54 -36.56
C SER A 121 5.99 11.78 -36.77
N SER A 122 5.92 12.66 -35.77
CA SER A 122 5.16 13.92 -35.85
C SER A 122 5.77 14.87 -36.89
N SER A 123 7.09 15.04 -36.90
CA SER A 123 7.76 15.97 -37.82
C SER A 123 7.56 15.56 -39.29
N ILE A 124 7.63 14.26 -39.59
CA ILE A 124 7.38 13.74 -40.94
C ILE A 124 5.93 14.01 -41.35
N LEU A 125 4.96 13.71 -40.47
CA LEU A 125 3.54 13.85 -40.78
C LEU A 125 3.17 15.32 -41.01
N PHE A 126 3.60 16.22 -40.13
CA PHE A 126 3.37 17.65 -40.29
C PHE A 126 4.14 18.25 -41.47
N GLY A 127 5.36 17.77 -41.77
CA GLY A 127 6.15 18.21 -42.92
C GLY A 127 5.46 17.90 -44.25
N VAL A 128 4.97 16.67 -44.42
CA VAL A 128 4.24 16.26 -45.64
C VAL A 128 2.93 17.03 -45.77
N VAL A 129 2.14 17.11 -44.69
CA VAL A 129 0.87 17.86 -44.71
C VAL A 129 1.11 19.33 -45.08
N GLY A 130 2.08 19.99 -44.45
CA GLY A 130 2.43 21.38 -44.79
C GLY A 130 2.85 21.55 -46.25
N PHE A 131 3.69 20.65 -46.77
CA PHE A 131 4.11 20.68 -48.16
C PHE A 131 2.94 20.50 -49.13
N THR A 132 2.02 19.58 -48.83
CA THR A 132 0.82 19.35 -49.66
C THR A 132 -0.09 20.57 -49.69
N LEU A 133 -0.28 21.26 -48.57
CA LEU A 133 -1.13 22.46 -48.51
C LEU A 133 -0.53 23.63 -49.30
N ILE A 134 0.80 23.84 -49.24
CA ILE A 134 1.48 24.89 -50.00
C ILE A 134 1.38 24.64 -51.51
N ASN A 135 1.57 23.40 -51.94
CA ASN A 135 1.44 23.07 -53.36
C ASN A 135 0.00 23.18 -53.84
N TYR A 136 -0.97 22.72 -53.03
CA TYR A 136 -2.39 22.86 -53.35
C TYR A 136 -2.82 24.33 -53.48
N ALA A 137 -2.37 25.19 -52.58
CA ALA A 137 -2.68 26.62 -52.64
C ALA A 137 -2.09 27.31 -53.88
N ARG A 138 -0.89 26.91 -54.32
CA ARG A 138 -0.26 27.44 -55.54
C ARG A 138 -0.99 27.00 -56.80
N ASP A 139 -1.49 25.77 -56.81
CA ASP A 139 -2.20 25.21 -57.96
C ASP A 139 -3.46 26.03 -58.26
N GLN A 140 -4.23 26.39 -57.23
CA GLN A 140 -5.44 27.21 -57.38
C GLN A 140 -5.18 28.60 -57.99
N THR A 141 -4.00 29.19 -57.77
CA THR A 141 -3.68 30.53 -58.32
C THR A 141 -3.19 30.51 -59.78
N ASN A 142 -2.84 29.35 -60.33
CA ASN A 142 -2.33 29.24 -61.71
C ASN A 142 -3.43 28.87 -62.72
N GLU A 143 -4.61 28.47 -62.24
CA GLU A 143 -5.78 28.13 -63.07
C GLU A 143 -6.73 29.33 -63.30
N GLU A 144 -6.46 30.49 -62.67
CA GLU A 144 -7.10 31.78 -62.93
C GLU A 144 -6.29 32.65 -63.91
#